data_AF-A0A8R1IAF9-F1
#
_entry.id   AF-A0A8R1IAF9-F1
#
_cell.length_a   1.000
_cell.length_b   1.000
_cell.length_c   1.000
_cell.angle_alpha   90.00
_cell.angle_beta   90.00
_cell.angle_gamma   90.00
#
_symmetry.space_group_name_H-M   'P 1'
#
loop_
_entity.id
_entity.type
_entity.pdbx_description
1 polymer ?
#
loop_
_entity_poly.entity_id
_entity_poly.type
_entity_poly.pdbx_seq_one_letter_code
_entity_poly.pdbx_strand_id
1 'polypeptide(L)'
;MSSWSSDEDDPPCKKTHKVEKKIISVEEISDEEVDEKEDEIQCVDVIETARTEKSEEMSAEETMKQFAEITATDEILAQTILQDVGWDLKRALDVFYGSDAFKQARAEVVMGPSSSSGSSAVNMNDLKGFEINVMSWNIDGLDGRSLLTRMKAVAKIVKT
;
A
#
# COMPACT_ATOMS: atom_id res chain seq x y z
N MET A 1 10.21 35.67 52.97
CA MET A 1 9.19 35.80 51.90
C MET A 1 9.93 36.09 50.61
N SER A 2 9.52 35.45 49.50
CA SER A 2 10.09 35.59 48.15
C SER A 2 11.55 35.13 47.98
N SER A 3 11.97 34.53 46.86
CA SER A 3 11.26 33.63 45.92
C SER A 3 12.28 32.78 45.16
N TRP A 4 11.91 31.56 44.77
CA TRP A 4 12.54 30.79 43.67
C TRP A 4 12.21 31.44 42.30
N SER A 5 12.87 31.18 41.16
CA SER A 5 14.07 30.33 40.87
C SER A 5 14.77 30.78 39.56
N SER A 6 15.92 30.14 39.29
CA SER A 6 16.48 29.59 38.02
C SER A 6 15.86 29.90 36.63
N ASP A 7 16.53 29.68 35.48
CA ASP A 7 17.86 29.10 35.17
C ASP A 7 18.78 30.18 34.52
N GLU A 8 19.66 30.08 33.50
CA GLU A 8 20.09 29.09 32.47
C GLU A 8 21.64 29.16 32.24
N ASP A 9 22.15 28.54 31.16
CA ASP A 9 23.52 28.07 30.88
C ASP A 9 24.58 28.99 30.20
N ASP A 10 25.85 28.57 30.29
CA ASP A 10 27.08 29.13 29.69
C ASP A 10 27.71 28.16 28.63
N PRO A 11 28.46 28.64 27.61
CA PRO A 11 29.20 27.79 26.64
C PRO A 11 30.69 27.62 27.05
N PRO A 12 31.62 27.05 26.23
CA PRO A 12 31.49 26.21 25.03
C PRO A 12 32.29 24.88 25.05
N CYS A 13 32.00 24.02 24.07
CA CYS A 13 32.85 22.98 23.46
C CYS A 13 34.35 22.88 23.86
N LYS A 14 34.79 21.69 24.35
CA LYS A 14 35.97 20.92 23.87
C LYS A 14 35.95 19.44 24.33
N LYS A 15 36.25 18.49 23.42
CA LYS A 15 37.25 17.40 23.56
C LYS A 15 37.21 16.43 22.38
N THR A 16 38.33 16.31 21.65
CA THR A 16 38.54 15.30 20.61
C THR A 16 39.07 14.00 21.21
N HIS A 17 38.39 12.87 20.99
CA HIS A 17 38.93 11.56 21.35
C HIS A 17 39.83 11.00 20.25
N LYS A 18 41.08 10.70 20.61
CA LYS A 18 42.11 10.12 19.75
C LYS A 18 41.90 8.61 19.65
N VAL A 19 41.41 8.12 18.51
CA VAL A 19 41.37 6.68 18.21
C VAL A 19 42.70 6.29 17.55
N GLU A 20 43.38 5.28 18.09
CA GLU A 20 44.67 4.82 17.56
C GLU A 20 44.47 3.83 16.42
N LYS A 21 45.03 4.15 15.25
CA LYS A 21 45.06 3.23 14.10
C LYS A 21 46.09 2.14 14.37
N LYS A 22 45.67 0.98 14.89
CA LYS A 22 46.51 -0.21 14.96
C LYS A 22 46.65 -0.80 13.56
N ILE A 23 47.71 -0.39 12.85
CA ILE A 23 48.07 -0.93 11.54
C ILE A 23 48.41 -2.42 11.70
N ILE A 24 47.78 -3.27 10.89
CA ILE A 24 48.19 -4.66 10.66
C ILE A 24 48.51 -4.73 9.17
N SER A 25 49.74 -5.10 8.85
CA SER A 25 50.23 -5.23 7.47
C SER A 25 50.70 -6.66 7.27
N VAL A 26 50.02 -7.41 6.41
CA VAL A 26 50.46 -8.72 5.90
C VAL A 26 50.06 -8.82 4.43
N GLU A 27 51.09 -8.71 3.58
CA GLU A 27 51.30 -9.34 2.27
C GLU A 27 50.30 -9.13 1.11
N GLU A 28 50.88 -9.03 -0.09
CA GLU A 28 50.21 -8.89 -1.38
C GLU A 28 49.76 -10.28 -1.89
N ILE A 29 48.51 -10.40 -2.34
CA ILE A 29 48.03 -11.51 -3.17
C ILE A 29 47.33 -10.90 -4.40
N SER A 30 47.58 -11.50 -5.56
CA SER A 30 47.31 -10.92 -6.88
C SER A 30 45.91 -11.22 -7.43
N ASP A 31 45.32 -10.22 -8.09
CA ASP A 31 44.47 -10.33 -9.29
C ASP A 31 43.47 -11.49 -9.39
N GLU A 32 42.29 -11.32 -8.78
CA GLU A 32 41.03 -11.93 -9.25
C GLU A 32 39.96 -10.83 -9.40
N GLU A 33 39.12 -10.92 -10.43
CA GLU A 33 38.12 -9.89 -10.75
C GLU A 33 36.96 -9.93 -9.74
N VAL A 34 36.76 -8.84 -9.00
CA VAL A 34 35.64 -8.70 -8.06
C VAL A 34 34.41 -8.18 -8.81
N ASP A 35 33.45 -9.08 -9.01
CA ASP A 35 32.11 -8.81 -9.54
C ASP A 35 31.37 -7.81 -8.62
N GLU A 36 30.99 -6.63 -9.14
CA GLU A 36 30.45 -5.51 -8.36
C GLU A 36 29.02 -5.78 -7.85
N LYS A 37 28.92 -6.48 -6.72
CA LYS A 37 27.69 -6.57 -5.95
C LYS A 37 27.58 -5.39 -5.00
N GLU A 38 26.72 -4.43 -5.36
CA GLU A 38 26.20 -3.43 -4.44
C GLU A 38 25.19 -4.08 -3.46
N ASP A 39 25.67 -4.96 -2.58
CA ASP A 39 24.85 -5.56 -1.52
C ASP A 39 24.38 -4.45 -0.55
N GLU A 40 23.06 -4.29 -0.43
CA GLU A 40 22.44 -3.17 0.31
C GLU A 40 22.80 -3.23 1.81
N ILE A 41 23.52 -2.22 2.30
CA ILE A 41 24.02 -2.19 3.68
C ILE A 41 22.87 -1.89 4.66
N GLN A 42 22.22 -2.96 5.13
CA GLN A 42 21.18 -2.91 6.15
C GLN A 42 21.66 -2.18 7.42
N CYS A 43 20.83 -1.28 7.94
CA CYS A 43 21.06 -0.63 9.23
C CYS A 43 21.00 -1.66 10.37
N VAL A 44 22.16 -1.97 10.98
CA VAL A 44 22.23 -2.93 12.09
C VAL A 44 21.79 -2.29 13.41
N ASP A 45 20.54 -2.51 13.78
CA ASP A 45 20.06 -2.27 15.15
C ASP A 45 20.63 -3.32 16.11
N VAL A 46 21.03 -2.89 17.30
CA VAL A 46 21.85 -3.68 18.26
C VAL A 46 21.07 -4.83 18.94
N ILE A 47 19.81 -5.09 18.55
CA ILE A 47 18.93 -6.12 19.12
C ILE A 47 18.32 -6.99 18.00
N GLU A 48 19.16 -7.47 17.08
CA GLU A 48 18.74 -8.43 16.06
C GLU A 48 18.81 -9.88 16.62
N THR A 49 17.65 -10.54 16.71
CA THR A 49 17.55 -11.90 17.29
C THR A 49 17.88 -12.93 16.22
N ALA A 50 19.17 -13.24 16.08
CA ALA A 50 19.67 -14.04 14.97
C ALA A 50 19.11 -15.47 14.87
N ARG A 51 19.02 -15.94 13.61
CA ARG A 51 18.59 -17.29 13.12
C ARG A 51 17.07 -17.46 12.98
N THR A 52 16.55 -18.22 12.00
CA THR A 52 17.23 -19.15 11.06
C THR A 52 16.53 -19.16 9.70
N GLU A 53 17.26 -19.43 8.62
CA GLU A 53 16.66 -20.05 7.43
C GLU A 53 16.06 -21.41 7.84
N LYS A 54 14.73 -21.52 7.89
CA LYS A 54 14.03 -22.78 8.17
C LYS A 54 13.25 -23.24 6.95
N SER A 55 13.95 -23.89 6.02
CA SER A 55 13.39 -24.61 4.87
C SER A 55 12.75 -25.95 5.28
N GLU A 56 11.84 -25.89 6.26
CA GLU A 56 10.84 -26.93 6.50
C GLU A 56 9.49 -26.41 5.99
N GLU A 57 8.60 -27.33 5.59
CA GLU A 57 7.23 -26.98 5.21
C GLU A 57 6.50 -26.39 6.42
N MET A 58 6.42 -25.05 6.48
CA MET A 58 5.81 -24.35 7.60
C MET A 58 4.33 -24.69 7.69
N SER A 59 3.85 -24.93 8.91
CA SER A 59 2.44 -25.25 9.16
C SER A 59 1.53 -24.16 8.59
N ALA A 60 0.31 -24.54 8.20
CA ALA A 60 -0.74 -23.59 7.81
C ALA A 60 -0.91 -22.48 8.86
N GLU A 61 -0.81 -22.82 10.14
CA GLU A 61 -0.87 -21.89 11.27
C GLU A 61 0.34 -20.95 11.33
N GLU A 62 1.55 -21.46 11.05
CA GLU A 62 2.79 -20.68 11.02
C GLU A 62 2.82 -19.71 9.83
N THR A 63 2.37 -20.14 8.64
CA THR A 63 2.31 -19.28 7.44
C THR A 63 1.28 -18.15 7.57
N MET A 64 0.11 -18.40 8.16
CA MET A 64 -0.87 -17.33 8.47
C MET A 64 -0.29 -16.31 9.45
N LYS A 65 0.37 -16.78 10.50
CA LYS A 65 0.95 -15.91 11.51
C LYS A 65 2.11 -15.07 10.96
N GLN A 66 3.01 -15.66 10.18
CA GLN A 66 4.10 -14.91 9.53
C GLN A 66 3.57 -13.92 8.50
N PHE A 67 2.56 -14.28 7.71
CA PHE A 67 1.92 -13.32 6.80
C PHE A 67 1.38 -12.13 7.58
N ALA A 68 0.55 -12.37 8.61
CA ALA A 68 -0.03 -11.33 9.46
C ALA A 68 1.02 -10.43 10.14
N GLU A 69 2.14 -11.01 10.59
CA GLU A 69 3.28 -10.30 11.18
C GLU A 69 4.03 -9.42 10.16
N ILE A 70 4.18 -9.88 8.92
CA ILE A 70 4.85 -9.13 7.83
C ILE A 70 3.95 -8.01 7.27
N THR A 71 2.67 -8.29 7.03
CA THR A 71 1.71 -7.33 6.43
C THR A 71 1.08 -6.40 7.45
N ALA A 72 1.27 -6.64 8.75
CA ALA A 72 0.56 -6.01 9.86
C ALA A 72 -0.98 -6.13 9.75
N THR A 73 -1.47 -7.26 9.21
CA THR A 73 -2.90 -7.56 9.08
C THR A 73 -3.35 -8.60 10.12
N ASP A 74 -4.64 -8.86 10.16
CA ASP A 74 -5.21 -9.96 10.95
C ASP A 74 -5.00 -11.34 10.29
N GLU A 75 -5.11 -12.39 11.11
CA GLU A 75 -4.98 -13.78 10.69
C GLU A 75 -6.12 -14.25 9.77
N ILE A 76 -7.28 -13.58 9.76
CA ILE A 76 -8.44 -13.96 8.92
C ILE A 76 -8.21 -13.47 7.49
N LEU A 77 -7.75 -12.24 7.29
CA LEU A 77 -7.30 -11.75 5.99
C LEU A 77 -6.14 -12.60 5.46
N ALA A 78 -5.16 -12.93 6.31
CA ALA A 78 -4.07 -13.85 5.96
C ALA A 78 -4.61 -15.21 5.45
N GLN A 79 -5.56 -15.79 6.17
CA GLN A 79 -6.21 -17.05 5.80
C GLN A 79 -6.90 -16.97 4.42
N THR A 80 -7.61 -15.88 4.10
CA THR A 80 -8.27 -15.74 2.79
C THR A 80 -7.28 -15.69 1.63
N ILE A 81 -6.16 -14.97 1.78
CA ILE A 81 -5.15 -14.84 0.73
C ILE A 81 -4.37 -16.15 0.55
N LEU A 82 -3.98 -16.80 1.65
CA LEU A 82 -3.20 -18.05 1.61
C LEU A 82 -3.98 -19.21 1.00
N GLN A 83 -5.30 -19.29 1.19
CA GLN A 83 -6.13 -20.33 0.57
C GLN A 83 -6.13 -20.22 -0.96
N ASP A 84 -6.25 -19.02 -1.53
CA ASP A 84 -6.30 -18.80 -2.98
C ASP A 84 -4.94 -19.02 -3.68
N VAL A 85 -3.81 -18.78 -3.00
CA VAL A 85 -2.46 -19.00 -3.57
C VAL A 85 -1.89 -20.40 -3.30
N GLY A 86 -2.57 -21.24 -2.52
CA GLY A 86 -2.11 -22.59 -2.17
C GLY A 86 -1.05 -22.62 -1.07
N TRP A 87 -1.16 -21.72 -0.08
CA TRP A 87 -0.31 -21.59 1.11
C TRP A 87 1.16 -21.19 0.86
N ASP A 88 1.48 -20.76 -0.36
CA ASP A 88 2.76 -20.11 -0.69
C ASP A 88 2.81 -18.69 -0.09
N LEU A 89 3.56 -18.53 1.00
CA LEU A 89 3.74 -17.25 1.71
C LEU A 89 4.33 -16.15 0.80
N LYS A 90 5.31 -16.48 -0.05
CA LYS A 90 5.96 -15.46 -0.91
C LYS A 90 4.95 -14.96 -1.94
N ARG A 91 4.25 -15.88 -2.61
CA ARG A 91 3.21 -15.55 -3.58
C ARG A 91 2.02 -14.82 -2.93
N ALA A 92 1.69 -15.12 -1.67
CA ALA A 92 0.69 -14.37 -0.91
C ALA A 92 1.10 -12.90 -0.73
N LEU A 93 2.36 -12.64 -0.37
CA LEU A 93 2.90 -11.28 -0.21
C LEU A 93 2.97 -10.55 -1.57
N ASP A 94 3.47 -11.19 -2.62
CA ASP A 94 3.50 -10.64 -3.99
C ASP A 94 2.09 -10.26 -4.47
N VAL A 95 1.08 -11.09 -4.17
CA VAL A 95 -0.34 -10.81 -4.45
C VAL A 95 -0.88 -9.68 -3.56
N PHE A 96 -0.58 -9.67 -2.27
CA PHE A 96 -1.07 -8.66 -1.34
C PHE A 96 -0.55 -7.26 -1.68
N TYR A 97 0.74 -7.12 -2.03
CA TYR A 97 1.34 -5.83 -2.38
C TYR A 97 1.15 -5.45 -3.86
N GLY A 98 1.31 -6.41 -4.78
CA GLY A 98 1.29 -6.17 -6.22
C GLY A 98 -0.09 -6.17 -6.88
N SER A 99 -1.07 -6.89 -6.33
CA SER A 99 -2.39 -7.03 -6.99
C SER A 99 -3.29 -5.80 -6.80
N ASP A 100 -4.07 -5.52 -7.84
CA ASP A 100 -5.15 -4.53 -7.81
C ASP A 100 -6.32 -4.96 -6.92
N ALA A 101 -6.57 -6.27 -6.78
CA ALA A 101 -7.68 -6.80 -5.98
C ALA A 101 -7.58 -6.40 -4.49
N PHE A 102 -6.36 -6.37 -3.95
CA PHE A 102 -6.09 -6.03 -2.55
C PHE A 102 -5.82 -4.53 -2.31
N LYS A 103 -5.99 -3.65 -3.32
CA LYS A 103 -5.82 -2.20 -3.16
C LYS A 103 -6.67 -1.62 -2.02
N GLN A 104 -7.90 -2.12 -1.84
CA GLN A 104 -8.78 -1.67 -0.77
C GLN A 104 -8.28 -2.10 0.62
N ALA A 105 -7.81 -3.34 0.75
CA ALA A 105 -7.23 -3.83 2.01
C ALA A 105 -5.93 -3.08 2.36
N ARG A 106 -5.06 -2.81 1.37
CA ARG A 106 -3.87 -1.97 1.58
C ARG A 106 -4.22 -0.53 1.98
N ALA A 107 -5.25 0.06 1.37
CA ALA A 107 -5.72 1.38 1.74
C ALA A 107 -6.25 1.40 3.19
N GLU A 108 -7.00 0.38 3.61
CA GLU A 108 -7.50 0.25 4.98
C GLU A 108 -6.37 0.09 6.01
N VAL A 109 -5.33 -0.71 5.72
CA VAL A 109 -4.16 -0.86 6.60
C VAL A 109 -3.36 0.45 6.72
N VAL A 110 -3.13 1.17 5.61
CA VAL A 110 -2.27 2.37 5.59
C VAL A 110 -3.01 3.63 6.07
N MET A 111 -4.31 3.76 5.79
CA MET A 111 -5.08 4.99 6.00
C MET A 111 -6.27 4.81 6.98
N GLY A 112 -6.50 3.59 7.48
CA GLY A 112 -7.60 3.24 8.38
C GLY A 112 -8.97 3.06 7.67
N PRO A 113 -9.96 2.45 8.35
CA PRO A 113 -11.28 2.17 7.77
C PRO A 113 -12.11 3.42 7.40
N SER A 114 -11.69 4.61 7.85
CA SER A 114 -12.33 5.90 7.53
C SER A 114 -11.92 6.48 6.17
N SER A 115 -11.05 5.81 5.41
CA SER A 115 -10.32 6.38 4.27
C SER A 115 -10.95 6.14 2.89
N SER A 116 -12.27 6.27 2.77
CA SER A 116 -12.98 6.23 1.47
C SER A 116 -12.34 7.19 0.46
N SER A 117 -11.64 6.63 -0.53
CA SER A 117 -10.43 7.28 -1.04
C SER A 117 -10.68 8.25 -2.19
N GLY A 118 -10.48 9.55 -1.93
CA GLY A 118 -9.90 10.56 -2.84
C GLY A 118 -10.60 10.87 -4.17
N SER A 119 -11.64 10.13 -4.54
CA SER A 119 -12.42 10.33 -5.76
C SER A 119 -13.70 11.11 -5.45
N SER A 120 -14.14 11.96 -6.39
CA SER A 120 -15.46 12.60 -6.34
C SER A 120 -16.59 11.61 -6.70
N ALA A 121 -16.47 10.37 -6.24
CA ALA A 121 -17.49 9.35 -6.39
C ALA A 121 -18.67 9.69 -5.47
N VAL A 122 -19.87 9.76 -6.05
CA VAL A 122 -21.14 9.91 -5.32
C VAL A 122 -21.27 8.79 -4.29
N ASN A 123 -21.50 9.15 -3.03
CA ASN A 123 -21.65 8.16 -1.96
C ASN A 123 -22.95 7.39 -2.16
N MET A 124 -23.03 6.16 -1.65
CA MET A 124 -24.27 5.38 -1.71
C MET A 124 -25.45 6.06 -0.98
N ASN A 125 -25.16 6.97 -0.04
CA ASN A 125 -26.16 7.84 0.60
C ASN A 125 -26.64 8.97 -0.33
N ASP A 126 -25.77 9.53 -1.17
CA ASP A 126 -26.10 10.61 -2.13
C ASP A 126 -26.99 10.08 -3.27
N LEU A 127 -26.87 8.79 -3.58
CA LEU A 127 -27.71 8.06 -4.53
C LEU A 127 -29.08 7.63 -3.95
N LYS A 128 -29.33 7.83 -2.66
CA LYS A 128 -30.56 7.35 -2.00
C LYS A 128 -31.76 8.24 -2.36
N GLY A 129 -32.58 7.77 -3.29
CA GLY A 129 -33.68 8.54 -3.88
C GLY A 129 -33.27 9.28 -5.17
N PHE A 130 -32.10 8.98 -5.72
CA PHE A 130 -31.75 9.37 -7.08
C PHE A 130 -32.46 8.45 -8.08
N GLU A 131 -33.41 8.99 -8.83
CA GLU A 131 -34.11 8.28 -9.90
C GLU A 131 -33.65 8.79 -11.27
N ILE A 132 -33.40 7.88 -12.21
CA ILE A 132 -33.01 8.20 -13.58
C ILE A 132 -33.88 7.47 -14.59
N ASN A 133 -34.47 8.21 -15.52
CA ASN A 133 -35.22 7.68 -16.66
C ASN A 133 -34.44 7.96 -17.95
N VAL A 134 -34.10 6.91 -18.70
CA VAL A 134 -33.32 7.01 -19.94
C VAL A 134 -34.13 6.47 -21.10
N MET A 135 -34.70 7.37 -21.91
CA MET A 135 -35.38 7.01 -23.15
C MET A 135 -34.42 7.12 -24.35
N SER A 136 -34.38 6.08 -25.18
CA SER A 136 -33.72 6.10 -26.49
C SER A 136 -34.73 5.77 -27.59
N TRP A 137 -34.67 6.47 -28.72
CA TRP A 137 -35.62 6.29 -29.82
C TRP A 137 -34.97 6.71 -31.14
N ASN A 138 -34.98 5.82 -32.15
CA ASN A 138 -34.72 6.23 -33.54
C ASN A 138 -35.92 7.04 -34.05
N ILE A 139 -35.70 8.33 -34.26
CA ILE A 139 -36.74 9.30 -34.64
C ILE A 139 -37.00 9.34 -36.17
N ASP A 140 -36.24 8.57 -36.96
CA ASP A 140 -36.42 8.44 -38.42
C ASP A 140 -36.51 9.79 -39.16
N GLY A 141 -35.50 10.64 -38.95
CA GLY A 141 -35.43 11.97 -39.56
C GLY A 141 -35.19 11.99 -41.08
N LEU A 142 -35.00 10.82 -41.71
CA LEU A 142 -34.73 10.70 -43.15
C LEU A 142 -36.01 10.63 -44.00
N ASP A 143 -37.13 10.13 -43.46
CA ASP A 143 -38.41 10.15 -44.16
C ASP A 143 -39.05 11.55 -44.09
N GLY A 144 -39.00 12.27 -45.23
CA GLY A 144 -39.62 13.59 -45.38
C GLY A 144 -41.15 13.61 -45.22
N ARG A 145 -41.84 12.46 -45.31
CA ARG A 145 -43.30 12.38 -45.20
C ARG A 145 -43.75 12.82 -43.81
N SER A 146 -44.57 13.87 -43.77
CA SER A 146 -45.11 14.46 -42.55
C SER A 146 -44.06 14.82 -41.48
N LEU A 147 -42.79 15.03 -41.86
CA LEU A 147 -41.65 15.15 -40.94
C LEU A 147 -41.88 16.17 -39.81
N LEU A 148 -42.37 17.37 -40.15
CA LEU A 148 -42.70 18.42 -39.17
C LEU A 148 -43.79 17.98 -38.17
N THR A 149 -44.75 17.18 -38.60
CA THR A 149 -45.83 16.63 -37.76
C THR A 149 -45.31 15.49 -36.89
N ARG A 150 -44.48 14.59 -37.44
CA ARG A 150 -43.84 13.50 -36.69
C ARG A 150 -42.94 14.06 -35.58
N MET A 151 -42.09 15.04 -35.89
CA MET A 151 -41.22 15.70 -34.91
C MET A 151 -41.99 16.49 -33.85
N LYS A 152 -43.11 17.12 -34.19
CA LYS A 152 -44.03 17.74 -33.21
C LYS A 152 -44.68 16.71 -32.27
N ALA A 153 -45.01 15.51 -32.78
CA ALA A 153 -45.55 14.43 -31.95
C ALA A 153 -44.47 13.85 -31.00
N VAL A 154 -43.26 13.60 -31.51
CA VAL A 154 -42.10 13.17 -30.70
C VAL A 154 -41.82 14.19 -29.58
N ALA A 155 -41.74 15.48 -29.92
CA ALA A 155 -41.51 16.55 -28.96
C ALA A 155 -42.69 16.79 -27.98
N LYS A 156 -43.85 16.17 -28.21
CA LYS A 156 -44.94 16.09 -27.22
C LYS A 156 -44.73 14.89 -26.29
N ILE A 157 -44.42 13.72 -26.84
CA ILE A 157 -44.14 12.48 -26.09
C ILE A 157 -42.99 12.68 -25.10
N VAL A 158 -41.85 13.25 -25.55
CA VAL A 158 -40.65 13.52 -24.73
C VAL A 158 -40.91 14.52 -23.58
N LYS A 159 -42.02 15.26 -23.61
CA LYS A 159 -42.40 16.25 -22.59
C LYS A 159 -43.50 15.77 -21.63
N THR A 160 -43.91 14.50 -21.74
CA THR A 160 -44.97 13.90 -20.92
C THR A 160 -44.37 13.00 -19.86
#